data_AF-A0A1B8SFS0-F1
#
_entry.id   AF-A0A1B8SFS0-F1
#
_cell.length_a   1.000
_cell.length_b   1.000
_cell.length_c   1.000
_cell.angle_alpha   90.00
_cell.angle_beta   90.00
_cell.angle_gamma   90.00
#
_symmetry.space_group_name_H-M   'P 1'
#
loop_
_entity.id
_entity.type
_entity.pdbx_description
1 polymer ?
#
loop_
_entity_poly.entity_id
_entity_poly.type
_entity_poly.pdbx_seq_one_letter_code
_entity_poly.pdbx_strand_id
1 'polypeptide(L)'
;MTGTESTDLSGAPDPAAGETRPPRRAFGVDVGGSGIKGGVVDLDTGALIGERYKLPTPRPATPAAVAETVAAVVRHFGWTGPLGVTYPGVVVDGVVRTAANVDKSWIGVNAQSAIAAALDGQPVVILNDADAAGLAEERFGAGKDNTGVVVLLTFGTGIGSAVIHNGKLLPNTELGHIDVDGKEAEHRAAASVKERKNWSMKKWSKQVTKVLVAIENALCPDLIIVGGGISRQADEWVPLLGNRTPVVPATLQNTAGIVGAAMASATDVTR
;
A
#
# COMPACT_ATOMS: atom_id res chain seq x y z
N MET A 1 -21.53 -25.27 72.22
CA MET A 1 -21.38 -23.81 72.03
C MET A 1 -19.88 -23.58 72.06
N THR A 2 -19.20 -23.36 70.94
CA THR A 2 -19.16 -22.08 70.21
C THR A 2 -18.76 -22.36 68.76
N GLY A 3 -19.53 -21.81 67.82
CA GLY A 3 -19.20 -21.84 66.39
C GLY A 3 -18.06 -20.89 66.06
N THR A 4 -17.25 -21.26 65.09
CA THR A 4 -16.30 -20.37 64.41
C THR A 4 -16.77 -20.22 62.97
N GLU A 5 -17.33 -19.06 62.68
CA GLU A 5 -17.73 -18.61 61.35
C GLU A 5 -16.49 -18.44 60.46
N SER A 6 -16.52 -19.06 59.28
CA SER A 6 -15.62 -18.76 58.17
C SER A 6 -16.10 -17.48 57.51
N THR A 7 -15.32 -16.41 57.62
CA THR A 7 -15.54 -15.17 56.87
C THR A 7 -15.30 -15.41 55.39
N ASP A 8 -16.40 -15.39 54.64
CA ASP A 8 -16.47 -15.39 53.18
C ASP A 8 -15.92 -14.04 52.66
N LEU A 9 -14.75 -14.06 52.03
CA LEU A 9 -14.19 -12.90 51.34
C LEU A 9 -14.90 -12.80 49.98
N SER A 10 -16.01 -12.07 49.96
CA SER A 10 -16.68 -11.65 48.73
C SER A 10 -15.71 -10.83 47.88
N GLY A 11 -15.29 -11.40 46.75
CA GLY A 11 -14.50 -10.70 45.73
C GLY A 11 -15.27 -9.49 45.20
N ALA A 12 -14.64 -8.32 45.29
CA ALA A 12 -15.08 -7.16 44.54
C ALA A 12 -14.97 -7.48 43.03
N PRO A 13 -15.99 -7.19 42.21
CA PRO A 13 -15.90 -7.39 40.77
C PRO A 13 -14.88 -6.41 40.19
N ASP A 14 -14.02 -6.95 39.33
CA ASP A 14 -13.00 -6.24 38.55
C ASP A 14 -13.68 -5.24 37.57
N PRO A 15 -13.50 -3.91 37.73
CA PRO A 15 -14.17 -2.93 36.88
C PRO A 15 -13.29 -2.62 35.66
N ALA A 16 -13.08 -3.60 34.76
CA ALA A 16 -12.38 -3.34 33.50
C ALA A 16 -12.64 -4.39 32.40
N ALA A 17 -13.87 -4.88 32.27
CA ALA A 17 -14.29 -5.63 31.08
C ALA A 17 -15.42 -4.87 30.38
N GLY A 18 -15.08 -4.05 29.37
CA GLY A 18 -16.08 -3.58 28.40
C GLY A 18 -16.02 -2.14 27.90
N GLU A 19 -14.99 -1.34 28.20
CA GLU A 19 -14.85 -0.05 27.50
C GLU A 19 -14.14 -0.27 26.15
N THR A 20 -14.93 -0.37 25.08
CA THR A 20 -14.41 -0.33 23.72
C THR A 20 -13.79 1.05 23.49
N ARG A 21 -12.46 1.15 23.56
CA ARG A 21 -11.72 2.35 23.15
C ARG A 21 -12.22 2.77 21.76
N PRO A 22 -12.50 4.06 21.51
CA PRO A 22 -12.87 4.50 20.16
C PRO A 22 -11.76 4.06 19.18
N PRO A 23 -12.13 3.50 18.01
CA PRO A 23 -11.15 2.93 17.09
C PRO A 23 -10.12 3.99 16.71
N ARG A 24 -8.86 3.58 16.59
CA ARG A 24 -7.82 4.48 16.07
C ARG A 24 -8.10 4.73 14.60
N ARG A 25 -8.40 5.97 14.22
CA ARG A 25 -8.76 6.31 12.85
C ARG A 25 -7.69 7.17 12.18
N ALA A 26 -7.45 6.90 10.91
CA ALA A 26 -6.68 7.76 10.02
C ALA A 26 -7.35 7.79 8.64
N PHE A 27 -6.97 8.77 7.82
CA PHE A 27 -7.45 8.87 6.45
C PHE A 27 -6.32 8.53 5.48
N GLY A 28 -6.64 7.66 4.54
CA GLY A 28 -5.73 7.29 3.46
C GLY A 28 -6.23 7.83 2.14
N VAL A 29 -5.31 8.30 1.30
CA VAL A 29 -5.58 8.63 -0.10
C VAL A 29 -4.65 7.82 -0.99
N ASP A 30 -5.23 7.13 -1.98
CA ASP A 30 -4.52 6.39 -3.01
C ASP A 30 -4.56 7.16 -4.34
N VAL A 31 -3.41 7.71 -4.76
CA VAL A 31 -3.24 8.45 -6.02
C VAL A 31 -2.91 7.47 -7.15
N GLY A 32 -3.94 6.95 -7.81
CA GLY A 32 -3.79 6.09 -8.99
C GLY A 32 -3.78 6.88 -10.30
N GLY A 33 -3.36 6.24 -11.40
CA GLY A 33 -3.33 6.87 -12.73
C GLY A 33 -4.71 7.18 -13.35
N SER A 34 -5.79 6.54 -12.89
CA SER A 34 -7.17 6.73 -13.40
C SER A 34 -8.15 7.28 -12.37
N GLY A 35 -7.74 7.39 -11.11
CA GLY A 35 -8.51 8.08 -10.09
C GLY A 35 -7.79 8.15 -8.76
N ILE A 36 -8.10 9.21 -8.03
CA ILE A 36 -7.64 9.47 -6.67
C ILE A 36 -8.76 9.05 -5.74
N LYS A 37 -8.47 8.12 -4.84
CA LYS A 37 -9.46 7.50 -3.94
C LYS A 37 -9.09 7.81 -2.50
N GLY A 38 -10.06 8.09 -1.64
CA GLY A 38 -9.83 8.29 -0.22
C GLY A 38 -10.87 7.62 0.66
N GLY A 39 -10.51 7.35 1.90
CA GLY A 39 -11.42 6.79 2.89
C GLY A 39 -10.85 6.82 4.29
N VAL A 40 -11.74 6.78 5.27
CA VAL A 40 -11.39 6.62 6.69
C VAL A 40 -11.07 5.16 6.94
N VAL A 41 -9.97 4.89 7.64
CA VAL A 41 -9.49 3.54 7.97
C VAL A 41 -9.48 3.37 9.48
N ASP A 42 -10.00 2.23 9.93
CA ASP A 42 -9.77 1.71 11.27
C ASP A 42 -8.38 1.09 11.32
N LEU A 43 -7.46 1.70 12.08
CA LEU A 43 -6.06 1.29 12.16
C LEU A 43 -5.84 0.03 13.00
N ASP A 44 -6.84 -0.43 13.75
CA ASP A 44 -6.74 -1.64 14.54
C ASP A 44 -7.12 -2.88 13.69
N THR A 45 -7.99 -2.70 12.70
CA THR A 45 -8.50 -3.79 11.83
C THR A 45 -8.07 -3.70 10.38
N GLY A 46 -7.61 -2.54 9.91
CA GLY A 46 -7.35 -2.25 8.50
C GLY A 46 -8.61 -2.06 7.65
N ALA A 47 -9.80 -2.05 8.27
CA ALA A 47 -11.07 -1.93 7.58
C ALA A 47 -11.38 -0.47 7.20
N LEU A 48 -12.06 -0.28 6.07
CA LEU A 48 -12.65 1.02 5.73
C LEU A 48 -13.86 1.29 6.62
N ILE A 49 -13.93 2.50 7.17
CA ILE A 49 -15.10 3.01 7.87
C ILE A 49 -15.96 3.76 6.85
N GLY A 50 -17.03 3.10 6.39
CA GLY A 50 -17.90 3.60 5.35
C GLY A 50 -17.35 3.38 3.93
N GLU A 51 -17.99 4.03 2.96
CA GLU A 51 -17.61 3.93 1.56
C GLU A 51 -16.39 4.82 1.24
N ARG A 52 -15.54 4.34 0.33
CA ARG A 52 -14.48 5.19 -0.24
C ARG A 52 -15.07 6.21 -1.21
N TYR A 53 -14.45 7.38 -1.29
CA TYR A 53 -14.75 8.39 -2.29
C TYR A 53 -13.69 8.39 -3.38
N LYS A 54 -14.08 8.65 -4.63
CA LYS A 54 -13.15 8.67 -5.77
C LYS A 54 -13.43 9.86 -6.68
N LEU A 55 -12.38 10.59 -7.02
CA LEU A 55 -12.36 11.56 -8.11
C LEU A 55 -11.47 11.06 -9.26
N PRO A 56 -11.77 11.44 -10.53
CA PRO A 56 -10.86 11.18 -11.64
C PRO A 56 -9.51 11.86 -11.41
N THR A 57 -8.41 11.19 -11.80
CA THR A 57 -7.09 11.82 -11.79
C THR A 57 -7.07 12.91 -12.86
N PRO A 58 -6.62 14.14 -12.53
CA PRO A 58 -6.60 15.24 -13.48
C PRO A 58 -5.69 14.95 -14.67
N ARG A 59 -5.99 15.58 -15.81
CA ARG A 59 -5.18 15.49 -17.03
C ARG A 59 -4.91 16.91 -17.56
N PRO A 60 -3.65 17.39 -17.56
CA PRO A 60 -2.44 16.71 -17.07
C PRO A 60 -2.45 16.52 -15.53
N ALA A 61 -1.78 15.46 -15.06
CA ALA A 61 -1.67 15.12 -13.64
C ALA A 61 -0.52 15.90 -12.96
N THR A 62 -0.54 17.23 -13.05
CA THR A 62 0.49 18.11 -12.48
C THR A 62 0.41 18.15 -10.94
N PRO A 63 1.49 18.52 -10.23
CA PRO A 63 1.50 18.62 -8.77
C PRO A 63 0.34 19.42 -8.20
N ALA A 64 0.08 20.62 -8.73
CA ALA A 64 -1.00 21.49 -8.27
C ALA A 64 -2.38 20.87 -8.51
N ALA A 65 -2.63 20.32 -9.70
CA ALA A 65 -3.93 19.72 -10.03
C ALA A 65 -4.23 18.48 -9.17
N VAL A 66 -3.22 17.64 -8.93
CA VAL A 66 -3.34 16.47 -8.06
C VAL A 66 -3.53 16.89 -6.61
N ALA A 67 -2.78 17.87 -6.11
CA ALA A 67 -2.94 18.39 -4.75
C ALA A 67 -4.36 18.90 -4.49
N GLU A 68 -4.94 19.67 -5.42
CA GLU A 68 -6.33 20.12 -5.33
C GLU A 68 -7.34 18.96 -5.36
N THR A 69 -7.07 17.94 -6.19
CA THR A 69 -7.96 16.76 -6.26
C THR A 69 -7.90 15.94 -4.97
N VAL A 70 -6.70 15.76 -4.39
CA VAL A 70 -6.52 15.15 -3.06
C VAL A 70 -7.27 15.96 -2.00
N ALA A 71 -7.12 17.29 -2.00
CA ALA A 71 -7.80 18.17 -1.07
C ALA A 71 -9.33 18.05 -1.19
N ALA A 72 -9.87 17.99 -2.41
CA ALA A 72 -11.30 17.78 -2.64
C ALA A 72 -11.79 16.42 -2.10
N VAL A 73 -10.99 15.35 -2.26
CA VAL A 73 -11.31 14.04 -1.68
C VAL A 73 -11.34 14.08 -0.16
N VAL A 74 -10.37 14.74 0.49
CA VAL A 74 -10.30 14.85 1.96
C VAL A 74 -11.44 15.73 2.50
N ARG A 75 -11.70 16.87 1.86
CA ARG A 75 -12.79 17.80 2.21
C ARG A 75 -14.17 17.17 2.09
N HIS A 76 -14.36 16.22 1.16
CA HIS A 76 -15.62 15.47 1.05
C HIS A 76 -16.02 14.78 2.37
N PHE A 77 -15.03 14.32 3.15
CA PHE A 77 -15.27 13.70 4.46
C PHE A 77 -15.17 14.67 5.63
N GLY A 78 -14.79 15.93 5.40
CA GLY A 78 -14.48 16.88 6.48
C GLY A 78 -13.35 16.40 7.40
N TRP A 79 -12.40 15.62 6.87
CA TRP A 79 -11.38 14.98 7.69
C TRP A 79 -10.23 15.91 8.07
N THR A 80 -9.96 16.05 9.36
CA THR A 80 -8.87 16.90 9.90
C THR A 80 -7.84 16.14 10.74
N GLY A 81 -7.96 14.81 10.83
CA GLY A 81 -7.06 13.95 11.59
C GLY A 81 -5.81 13.53 10.82
N PRO A 82 -5.08 12.50 11.28
CA PRO A 82 -3.94 11.92 10.57
C PRO A 82 -4.29 11.56 9.13
N LEU A 83 -3.46 11.99 8.19
CA LEU A 83 -3.67 11.84 6.75
C LEU A 83 -2.39 11.33 6.08
N GLY A 84 -2.52 10.21 5.38
CA GLY A 84 -1.48 9.71 4.49
C GLY A 84 -1.96 9.70 3.04
N VAL A 85 -1.04 9.95 2.12
CA VAL A 85 -1.32 9.99 0.67
C VAL A 85 -0.25 9.19 -0.06
N THR A 86 -0.66 8.25 -0.90
CA THR A 86 0.27 7.54 -1.79
C THR A 86 0.68 8.40 -2.98
N TYR A 87 1.85 8.14 -3.52
CA TYR A 87 2.33 8.69 -4.77
C TYR A 87 2.96 7.57 -5.63
N PRO A 88 2.66 7.49 -6.94
CA PRO A 88 3.17 6.43 -7.81
C PRO A 88 4.62 6.73 -8.28
N GLY A 89 5.55 6.67 -7.32
CA GLY A 89 6.98 6.86 -7.50
C GLY A 89 7.71 7.05 -6.17
N VAL A 90 9.02 7.30 -6.24
CA VAL A 90 9.89 7.46 -5.07
C VAL A 90 9.65 8.82 -4.40
N VAL A 91 9.44 8.79 -3.09
CA VAL A 91 9.34 9.98 -2.24
C VAL A 91 10.33 9.86 -1.09
N VAL A 92 11.19 10.85 -0.94
CA VAL A 92 12.20 10.92 0.15
C VAL A 92 12.06 12.27 0.82
N ASP A 93 11.80 12.28 2.12
CA ASP A 93 11.57 13.50 2.92
C ASP A 93 10.48 14.41 2.32
N GLY A 94 9.39 13.79 1.83
CA GLY A 94 8.29 14.48 1.16
C GLY A 94 8.59 15.00 -0.25
N VAL A 95 9.83 14.85 -0.74
CA VAL A 95 10.26 15.28 -2.07
C VAL A 95 10.21 14.12 -3.05
N VAL A 96 9.52 14.33 -4.17
CA VAL A 96 9.45 13.36 -5.26
C VAL A 96 10.79 13.25 -5.97
N ARG A 97 11.27 12.01 -6.14
CA ARG A 97 12.52 11.69 -6.86
C ARG A 97 12.27 11.08 -8.23
N THR A 98 11.19 10.32 -8.40
CA THR A 98 10.85 9.68 -9.68
C THR A 98 9.42 10.00 -10.12
N ALA A 99 9.20 9.97 -11.43
CA ALA A 99 7.91 10.25 -12.06
C ALA A 99 7.77 9.39 -13.31
N ALA A 100 7.87 8.06 -13.18
CA ALA A 100 7.88 7.15 -14.32
C ALA A 100 6.59 7.24 -15.15
N ASN A 101 5.45 7.12 -14.46
CA ASN A 101 4.11 7.02 -15.04
C ASN A 101 3.20 8.24 -14.72
N VAL A 102 3.78 9.34 -14.27
CA VAL A 102 3.09 10.62 -13.99
C VAL A 102 3.83 11.79 -14.63
N ASP A 103 3.29 13.00 -14.49
CA ASP A 103 3.86 14.20 -15.10
C ASP A 103 5.30 14.47 -14.61
N LYS A 104 6.21 14.82 -15.52
CA LYS A 104 7.63 15.02 -15.14
C LYS A 104 7.85 16.26 -14.27
N SER A 105 6.89 17.20 -14.23
CA SER A 105 6.92 18.36 -13.33
C SER A 105 6.91 18.00 -11.85
N TRP A 106 6.63 16.74 -11.49
CA TRP A 106 6.74 16.26 -10.12
C TRP A 106 8.18 16.14 -9.61
N ILE A 107 9.18 15.92 -10.47
CA ILE A 107 10.56 15.66 -10.04
C ILE A 107 11.11 16.88 -9.30
N GLY A 108 11.53 16.69 -8.04
CA GLY A 108 12.04 17.75 -7.18
C GLY A 108 10.98 18.56 -6.43
N VAL A 109 9.69 18.32 -6.68
CA VAL A 109 8.59 18.95 -5.94
C VAL A 109 8.46 18.30 -4.56
N ASN A 110 8.32 19.13 -3.53
CA ASN A 110 7.89 18.67 -2.22
C ASN A 110 6.36 18.43 -2.25
N ALA A 111 5.98 17.19 -2.53
CA ALA A 111 4.58 16.76 -2.62
C ALA A 111 3.84 16.96 -1.30
N GLN A 112 4.52 16.69 -0.19
CA GLN A 112 3.96 16.86 1.15
C GLN A 112 3.53 18.32 1.38
N SER A 113 4.44 19.27 1.12
CA SER A 113 4.14 20.70 1.25
C SER A 113 3.06 21.17 0.27
N ALA A 114 3.08 20.69 -0.97
CA ALA A 114 2.08 21.06 -1.97
C ALA A 114 0.66 20.61 -1.57
N ILE A 115 0.52 19.37 -1.10
CA ILE A 115 -0.77 18.82 -0.65
C ILE A 115 -1.20 19.47 0.67
N ALA A 116 -0.29 19.66 1.61
CA ALA A 116 -0.59 20.35 2.87
C ALA A 116 -1.08 21.79 2.62
N ALA A 117 -0.47 22.51 1.67
CA ALA A 117 -0.91 23.86 1.30
C ALA A 117 -2.34 23.87 0.71
N ALA A 118 -2.68 22.89 -0.14
CA ALA A 118 -4.03 22.73 -0.67
C ALA A 118 -5.08 22.36 0.40
N LEU A 119 -4.62 21.89 1.57
CA LEU A 119 -5.40 21.52 2.75
C LEU A 119 -5.23 22.50 3.92
N ASP A 120 -4.98 23.78 3.62
CA ASP A 120 -4.93 24.85 4.62
C ASP A 120 -3.90 24.59 5.75
N GLY A 121 -2.82 23.88 5.42
CA GLY A 121 -1.72 23.56 6.33
C GLY A 121 -1.85 22.24 7.10
N GLN A 122 -2.88 21.41 6.82
CA GLN A 122 -3.03 20.11 7.48
C GLN A 122 -1.77 19.24 7.28
N PRO A 123 -1.22 18.63 8.34
CA PRO A 123 -0.10 17.70 8.22
C PRO A 123 -0.45 16.47 7.36
N VAL A 124 0.46 16.11 6.46
CA VAL A 124 0.30 14.97 5.54
C VAL A 124 1.56 14.13 5.54
N VAL A 125 1.42 12.81 5.52
CA VAL A 125 2.51 11.88 5.21
C VAL A 125 2.37 11.42 3.76
N ILE A 126 3.46 11.49 2.99
CA ILE A 126 3.51 10.99 1.61
C ILE A 126 4.43 9.79 1.56
N LEU A 127 4.00 8.74 0.86
CA LEU A 127 4.81 7.54 0.61
C LEU A 127 4.52 6.94 -0.76
N ASN A 128 5.39 6.05 -1.21
CA ASN A 128 5.18 5.28 -2.43
C ASN A 128 3.91 4.40 -2.34
N ASP A 129 3.20 4.22 -3.45
CA ASP A 129 1.95 3.44 -3.50
C ASP A 129 2.15 1.94 -3.27
N ALA A 130 3.23 1.37 -3.78
CA ALA A 130 3.60 -0.01 -3.51
C ALA A 130 4.07 -0.20 -2.06
N ASP A 131 4.83 0.75 -1.50
CA ASP A 131 5.21 0.76 -0.08
C ASP A 131 3.97 0.76 0.82
N ALA A 132 2.98 1.62 0.53
CA ALA A 132 1.70 1.63 1.23
C ALA A 132 0.99 0.27 1.14
N ALA A 133 0.88 -0.29 -0.07
CA ALA A 133 0.30 -1.62 -0.24
C ALA A 133 1.06 -2.71 0.53
N GLY A 134 2.40 -2.62 0.57
CA GLY A 134 3.29 -3.49 1.33
C GLY A 134 3.02 -3.45 2.83
N LEU A 135 2.94 -2.25 3.42
CA LEU A 135 2.58 -2.06 4.83
C LEU A 135 1.21 -2.66 5.16
N ALA A 136 0.23 -2.44 4.29
CA ALA A 136 -1.13 -2.92 4.50
C ALA A 136 -1.22 -4.45 4.43
N GLU A 137 -0.55 -5.06 3.44
CA GLU A 137 -0.51 -6.52 3.28
C GLU A 137 0.33 -7.21 4.34
N GLU A 138 1.41 -6.59 4.80
CA GLU A 138 2.16 -7.10 5.95
C GLU A 138 1.28 -7.08 7.20
N ARG A 139 0.56 -6.00 7.48
CA ARG A 139 -0.15 -5.93 8.77
C ARG A 139 -1.45 -6.72 8.80
N PHE A 140 -2.22 -6.68 7.70
CA PHE A 140 -3.61 -7.15 7.68
C PHE A 140 -3.87 -8.20 6.59
N GLY A 141 -2.94 -8.40 5.67
CA GLY A 141 -3.13 -9.20 4.47
C GLY A 141 -2.29 -10.47 4.43
N ALA A 142 -1.77 -10.76 3.25
CA ALA A 142 -1.09 -12.02 2.96
C ALA A 142 0.30 -12.13 3.63
N GLY A 143 0.86 -11.04 4.15
CA GLY A 143 2.19 -11.01 4.78
C GLY A 143 2.18 -11.17 6.31
N LYS A 144 1.02 -11.11 6.97
CA LYS A 144 0.88 -10.97 8.43
C LYS A 144 1.54 -12.04 9.31
N ASP A 145 1.66 -13.25 8.79
CA ASP A 145 2.21 -14.39 9.52
C ASP A 145 3.66 -14.70 9.11
N ASN A 146 4.30 -13.79 8.36
CA ASN A 146 5.65 -13.98 7.83
C ASN A 146 6.65 -12.96 8.43
N THR A 147 7.70 -13.47 9.06
CA THR A 147 8.78 -12.65 9.65
C THR A 147 10.00 -12.50 8.74
N GLY A 148 10.09 -13.33 7.68
CA GLY A 148 11.19 -13.32 6.72
C GLY A 148 11.13 -12.14 5.75
N VAL A 149 11.80 -12.28 4.61
CA VAL A 149 11.80 -11.29 3.53
C VAL A 149 10.55 -11.49 2.67
N VAL A 150 9.62 -10.56 2.77
CA VAL A 150 8.40 -10.51 1.95
C VAL A 150 8.59 -9.47 0.86
N VAL A 151 8.34 -9.85 -0.38
CA VAL A 151 8.35 -8.93 -1.53
C VAL A 151 6.93 -8.78 -2.05
N LEU A 152 6.39 -7.57 -1.97
CA LEU A 152 5.14 -7.23 -2.65
C LEU A 152 5.44 -6.62 -4.02
N LEU A 153 4.77 -7.09 -5.07
CA LEU A 153 4.86 -6.56 -6.42
C LEU A 153 3.47 -6.20 -6.93
N THR A 154 3.27 -4.97 -7.38
CA THR A 154 2.01 -4.55 -8.02
C THR A 154 2.17 -4.57 -9.53
N PHE A 155 1.24 -5.21 -10.24
CA PHE A 155 1.25 -5.26 -11.71
C PHE A 155 0.11 -4.39 -12.27
N GLY A 156 0.46 -3.24 -12.83
CA GLY A 156 -0.49 -2.26 -13.37
C GLY A 156 0.04 -1.58 -14.64
N THR A 157 -0.02 -0.23 -14.66
CA THR A 157 0.62 0.56 -15.73
C THR A 157 2.12 0.25 -15.79
N GLY A 158 2.79 0.24 -14.64
CA GLY A 158 4.16 -0.24 -14.44
C GLY A 158 4.20 -1.42 -13.47
N ILE A 159 5.36 -1.63 -12.84
CA ILE A 159 5.53 -2.57 -11.73
C ILE A 159 6.00 -1.79 -10.49
N GLY A 160 5.19 -1.78 -9.44
CA GLY A 160 5.60 -1.25 -8.14
C GLY A 160 6.13 -2.36 -7.24
N SER A 161 6.97 -2.02 -6.27
CA SER A 161 7.50 -2.98 -5.29
C SER A 161 7.59 -2.43 -3.89
N ALA A 162 7.40 -3.32 -2.92
CA ALA A 162 7.77 -3.09 -1.53
C ALA A 162 8.50 -4.32 -1.00
N VAL A 163 9.56 -4.09 -0.22
CA VAL A 163 10.29 -5.16 0.47
C VAL A 163 10.10 -4.98 1.95
N ILE A 164 9.66 -6.03 2.64
CA ILE A 164 9.39 -6.01 4.07
C ILE A 164 10.17 -7.14 4.73
N HIS A 165 10.82 -6.85 5.86
CA HIS A 165 11.56 -7.84 6.64
C HIS A 165 11.32 -7.60 8.13
N ASN A 166 10.90 -8.64 8.85
CA ASN A 166 10.48 -8.54 10.26
C ASN A 166 9.45 -7.42 10.51
N GLY A 167 8.45 -7.31 9.64
CA GLY A 167 7.42 -6.27 9.70
C GLY A 167 7.92 -4.84 9.47
N LYS A 168 9.17 -4.68 9.02
CA LYS A 168 9.76 -3.37 8.69
C LYS A 168 9.89 -3.22 7.18
N LEU A 169 9.31 -2.15 6.66
CA LEU A 169 9.45 -1.76 5.28
C LEU A 169 10.89 -1.30 5.01
N LEU A 170 11.48 -1.79 3.92
CA LEU A 170 12.58 -1.14 3.23
C LEU A 170 11.96 -0.17 2.22
N PRO A 171 11.97 1.15 2.47
CA PRO A 171 11.19 2.08 1.67
C PRO A 171 11.79 2.29 0.28
N ASN A 172 10.93 2.69 -0.66
CA ASN A 172 11.29 3.15 -2.00
C ASN A 172 12.01 2.09 -2.86
N THR A 173 11.69 0.81 -2.67
CA THR A 173 12.21 -0.21 -3.58
C THR A 173 11.59 -0.08 -4.96
N GLU A 174 12.42 -0.07 -6.00
CA GLU A 174 12.00 0.12 -7.39
C GLU A 174 12.38 -1.11 -8.25
N LEU A 175 11.97 -2.30 -7.80
CA LEU A 175 12.24 -3.58 -8.48
C LEU A 175 11.57 -3.65 -9.87
N GLY A 176 10.59 -2.78 -10.15
CA GLY A 176 10.03 -2.62 -11.49
C GLY A 176 11.01 -2.05 -12.52
N HIS A 177 12.07 -1.37 -12.07
CA HIS A 177 13.04 -0.69 -12.91
C HIS A 177 14.38 -1.46 -13.07
N ILE A 178 14.49 -2.69 -12.53
CA ILE A 178 15.69 -3.52 -12.70
C ILE A 178 15.79 -4.06 -14.14
N ASP A 179 17.02 -4.27 -14.60
CA ASP A 179 17.27 -4.96 -15.87
C ASP A 179 17.07 -6.47 -15.71
N VAL A 180 16.27 -7.06 -16.60
CA VAL A 180 16.01 -8.50 -16.69
C VAL A 180 16.20 -8.96 -18.13
N ASP A 181 17.34 -9.61 -18.38
CA ASP A 181 17.81 -10.05 -19.70
C ASP A 181 17.84 -8.90 -20.73
N GLY A 182 18.49 -7.77 -20.40
CA GLY A 182 18.65 -6.61 -21.28
C GLY A 182 17.36 -5.81 -21.49
N LYS A 183 16.40 -5.95 -20.57
CA LYS A 183 15.14 -5.23 -20.59
C LYS A 183 14.63 -4.97 -19.19
N GLU A 184 14.27 -3.73 -18.93
CA GLU A 184 13.61 -3.31 -17.71
C GLU A 184 12.36 -4.15 -17.37
N ALA A 185 12.22 -4.51 -16.11
CA ALA A 185 11.17 -5.42 -15.62
C ALA A 185 9.76 -4.92 -15.95
N GLU A 186 9.44 -3.63 -15.75
CA GLU A 186 8.11 -3.10 -16.06
C GLU A 186 7.78 -3.19 -17.56
N HIS A 187 8.75 -2.85 -18.41
CA HIS A 187 8.59 -2.89 -19.86
C HIS A 187 8.43 -4.34 -20.35
N ARG A 188 8.88 -5.32 -19.57
CA ARG A 188 8.75 -6.75 -19.82
C ARG A 188 7.42 -7.32 -19.32
N ALA A 189 7.02 -7.02 -18.08
CA ALA A 189 6.02 -7.78 -17.35
C ALA A 189 4.89 -6.97 -16.72
N ALA A 190 4.82 -5.63 -16.86
CA ALA A 190 3.67 -4.87 -16.40
C ALA A 190 2.36 -5.36 -17.06
N ALA A 191 1.23 -5.21 -16.37
CA ALA A 191 -0.07 -5.63 -16.90
C ALA A 191 -0.43 -4.86 -18.20
N SER A 192 -0.07 -3.58 -18.27
CA SER A 192 -0.22 -2.75 -19.48
C SER A 192 0.53 -3.32 -20.71
N VAL A 193 1.63 -4.06 -20.51
CA VAL A 193 2.38 -4.70 -21.59
C VAL A 193 1.60 -5.88 -22.17
N LYS A 194 0.94 -6.66 -21.30
CA LYS A 194 0.06 -7.77 -21.73
C LYS A 194 -1.05 -7.25 -22.63
N GLU A 195 -1.73 -6.18 -22.19
CA GLU A 195 -2.83 -5.55 -22.93
C GLU A 195 -2.35 -4.97 -24.25
N ARG A 196 -1.32 -4.12 -24.23
CA ARG A 196 -0.76 -3.46 -25.42
C ARG A 196 -0.28 -4.45 -26.48
N LYS A 197 0.27 -5.60 -26.07
CA LYS A 197 0.76 -6.65 -26.98
C LYS A 197 -0.26 -7.74 -27.27
N ASN A 198 -1.47 -7.63 -26.72
CA ASN A 198 -2.54 -8.63 -26.81
C ASN A 198 -2.04 -10.06 -26.49
N TRP A 199 -1.27 -10.21 -25.40
CA TRP A 199 -0.72 -11.49 -25.00
C TRP A 199 -1.72 -12.32 -24.20
N SER A 200 -1.69 -13.64 -24.41
CA SER A 200 -2.37 -14.58 -23.53
C SER A 200 -1.77 -14.54 -22.12
N MET A 201 -2.58 -14.90 -21.12
CA MET A 201 -2.16 -14.95 -19.73
C MET A 201 -0.90 -15.82 -19.56
N LYS A 202 -0.91 -17.04 -20.12
CA LYS A 202 0.23 -17.96 -20.13
C LYS A 202 1.51 -17.36 -20.72
N LYS A 203 1.42 -16.58 -21.80
CA LYS A 203 2.59 -15.93 -22.40
C LYS A 203 3.14 -14.83 -21.51
N TRP A 204 2.25 -14.05 -20.90
CA TRP A 204 2.63 -12.99 -19.97
C TRP A 204 3.21 -13.53 -18.65
N SER A 205 2.65 -14.60 -18.07
CA SER A 205 3.18 -15.24 -16.85
C SER A 205 4.62 -15.72 -17.01
N LYS A 206 5.04 -16.12 -18.22
CA LYS A 206 6.45 -16.42 -18.51
C LYS A 206 7.35 -15.19 -18.38
N GLN A 207 6.87 -14.01 -18.73
CA GLN A 207 7.60 -12.76 -18.56
C GLN A 207 7.66 -12.35 -17.09
N VAL A 208 6.56 -12.53 -16.35
CA VAL A 208 6.53 -12.32 -14.90
C VAL A 208 7.52 -13.25 -14.21
N THR A 209 7.53 -14.55 -14.55
CA THR A 209 8.46 -15.54 -14.00
C THR A 209 9.92 -15.11 -14.14
N LYS A 210 10.31 -14.53 -15.29
CA LYS A 210 11.68 -14.00 -15.48
C LYS A 210 12.01 -12.90 -14.48
N VAL A 211 11.08 -11.97 -14.26
CA VAL A 211 11.24 -10.87 -13.29
C VAL A 211 11.32 -11.44 -11.87
N LEU A 212 10.43 -12.36 -11.51
CA LEU A 212 10.44 -13.00 -10.19
C LEU A 212 11.76 -13.73 -9.94
N VAL A 213 12.25 -14.54 -10.89
CA VAL A 213 13.53 -15.24 -10.74
C VAL A 213 14.71 -14.27 -10.57
N ALA A 214 14.72 -13.13 -11.26
CA ALA A 214 15.74 -12.11 -11.06
C ALA A 214 15.71 -11.54 -9.64
N ILE A 215 14.52 -11.24 -9.13
CA ILE A 215 14.31 -10.77 -7.75
C ILE A 215 14.70 -11.85 -6.73
N GLU A 216 14.33 -13.11 -6.98
CA GLU A 216 14.69 -14.24 -6.13
C GLU A 216 16.19 -14.44 -6.01
N ASN A 217 16.92 -14.30 -7.12
CA ASN A 217 18.37 -14.44 -7.12
C ASN A 217 19.05 -13.30 -6.37
N ALA A 218 18.40 -12.14 -6.23
CA ALA A 218 18.93 -10.98 -5.52
C ALA A 218 18.57 -10.97 -4.02
N LEU A 219 17.35 -11.36 -3.67
CA LEU A 219 16.79 -11.15 -2.34
C LEU A 219 16.49 -12.44 -1.56
N CYS A 220 16.38 -13.58 -2.24
CA CYS A 220 15.95 -14.86 -1.64
C CYS A 220 14.72 -14.71 -0.72
N PRO A 221 13.58 -14.18 -1.22
CA PRO A 221 12.42 -13.91 -0.38
C PRO A 221 11.77 -15.20 0.13
N ASP A 222 11.13 -15.09 1.30
CA ASP A 222 10.30 -16.15 1.89
C ASP A 222 8.89 -16.18 1.26
N LEU A 223 8.41 -15.04 0.80
CA LEU A 223 7.08 -14.89 0.20
C LEU A 223 7.08 -13.76 -0.83
N ILE A 224 6.39 -14.00 -1.96
CA ILE A 224 6.05 -12.95 -2.93
C ILE A 224 4.54 -12.72 -2.91
N ILE A 225 4.13 -11.49 -2.65
CA ILE A 225 2.72 -11.06 -2.71
C ILE A 225 2.51 -10.31 -4.02
N VAL A 226 1.52 -10.71 -4.82
CA VAL A 226 1.21 -10.07 -6.10
C VAL A 226 -0.08 -9.26 -6.03
N GLY A 227 0.04 -7.95 -6.26
CA GLY A 227 -1.05 -6.98 -6.25
C GLY A 227 -1.28 -6.31 -7.60
N GLY A 228 -1.97 -5.17 -7.58
CA GLY A 228 -2.41 -4.46 -8.78
C GLY A 228 -3.68 -5.04 -9.39
N GLY A 229 -4.21 -4.40 -10.43
CA GLY A 229 -5.53 -4.77 -10.99
C GLY A 229 -5.62 -6.22 -11.49
N ILE A 230 -4.51 -6.75 -12.03
CA ILE A 230 -4.43 -8.11 -12.58
C ILE A 230 -4.38 -9.20 -11.49
N SER A 231 -4.16 -8.85 -10.22
CA SER A 231 -4.19 -9.83 -9.13
C SER A 231 -5.59 -10.39 -8.86
N ARG A 232 -6.66 -9.72 -9.35
CA ARG A 232 -8.03 -10.27 -9.32
C ARG A 232 -8.22 -11.52 -10.18
N GLN A 233 -7.30 -11.77 -11.10
CA GLN A 233 -7.25 -12.96 -11.95
C GLN A 233 -6.08 -13.88 -11.53
N ALA A 234 -5.57 -13.76 -10.31
CA ALA A 234 -4.41 -14.52 -9.83
C ALA A 234 -4.53 -16.02 -10.07
N ASP A 235 -5.73 -16.57 -9.91
CA ASP A 235 -6.06 -17.98 -10.13
C ASP A 235 -5.71 -18.46 -11.56
N GLU A 236 -5.75 -17.55 -12.55
CA GLU A 236 -5.44 -17.85 -13.94
C GLU A 236 -3.94 -17.83 -14.26
N TRP A 237 -3.11 -17.19 -13.42
CA TRP A 237 -1.73 -16.85 -13.80
C TRP A 237 -0.66 -17.16 -12.76
N VAL A 238 -0.99 -17.12 -11.47
CA VAL A 238 -0.10 -17.54 -10.37
C VAL A 238 0.27 -19.03 -10.49
N PRO A 239 -0.65 -19.96 -10.79
CA PRO A 239 -0.29 -21.36 -11.02
C PRO A 239 0.61 -21.61 -12.24
N LEU A 240 0.74 -20.61 -13.14
CA LEU A 240 1.58 -20.70 -14.33
C LEU A 240 3.01 -20.21 -14.08
N LEU A 241 3.30 -19.67 -12.89
CA LEU A 241 4.62 -19.17 -12.54
C LEU A 241 5.58 -20.32 -12.28
N GLY A 242 6.82 -20.16 -12.72
CA GLY A 242 7.87 -21.18 -12.58
C GLY A 242 9.00 -20.77 -11.64
N ASN A 243 8.77 -19.80 -10.76
CA ASN A 243 9.75 -19.32 -9.78
C ASN A 243 9.75 -20.23 -8.53
N ARG A 244 10.75 -20.08 -7.64
CA ARG A 244 10.97 -20.98 -6.49
C ARG A 244 10.13 -20.59 -5.27
N THR A 245 10.00 -19.30 -5.03
CA THR A 245 9.37 -18.69 -3.87
C THR A 245 7.86 -18.82 -3.98
N PRO A 246 7.14 -19.16 -2.89
CA PRO A 246 5.69 -19.10 -2.86
C PRO A 246 5.17 -17.74 -3.31
N VAL A 247 4.14 -17.75 -4.17
CA VAL A 247 3.48 -16.55 -4.67
C VAL A 247 2.01 -16.59 -4.29
N VAL A 248 1.51 -15.51 -3.68
CA VAL A 248 0.11 -15.39 -3.27
C VAL A 248 -0.47 -14.04 -3.71
N PRO A 249 -1.76 -13.96 -4.05
CA PRO A 249 -2.40 -12.68 -4.34
C PRO A 249 -2.53 -11.81 -3.08
N ALA A 250 -2.41 -10.50 -3.25
CA ALA A 250 -2.71 -9.51 -2.22
C ALA A 250 -4.18 -9.63 -1.74
N THR A 251 -4.39 -9.61 -0.43
CA THR A 251 -5.71 -9.80 0.21
C THR A 251 -6.56 -8.53 0.15
N LEU A 252 -5.98 -7.36 0.40
CA LEU A 252 -6.66 -6.07 0.46
C LEU A 252 -6.92 -5.48 -0.93
N GLN A 253 -6.26 -6.01 -1.97
CA GLN A 253 -6.47 -5.62 -3.37
C GLN A 253 -6.47 -4.08 -3.57
N ASN A 254 -7.62 -3.48 -3.92
CA ASN A 254 -7.72 -2.06 -4.26
C ASN A 254 -7.82 -1.12 -3.05
N THR A 255 -7.88 -1.66 -1.83
CA THR A 255 -7.86 -0.86 -0.59
C THR A 255 -6.49 -0.79 0.04
N ALA A 256 -5.54 -1.65 -0.38
CA ALA A 256 -4.20 -1.73 0.19
C ALA A 256 -3.48 -0.36 0.22
N GLY A 257 -3.54 0.41 -0.86
CA GLY A 257 -2.94 1.76 -0.91
C GLY A 257 -3.58 2.74 0.08
N ILE A 258 -4.92 2.72 0.23
CA ILE A 258 -5.63 3.58 1.19
C ILE A 258 -5.26 3.18 2.62
N VAL A 259 -5.32 1.88 2.94
CA VAL A 259 -5.03 1.36 4.28
C VAL A 259 -3.58 1.65 4.66
N GLY A 260 -2.63 1.35 3.78
CA GLY A 260 -1.22 1.60 4.02
C GLY A 260 -0.87 3.07 4.21
N ALA A 261 -1.48 3.95 3.42
CA ALA A 261 -1.30 5.40 3.58
C ALA A 261 -1.85 5.87 4.93
N ALA A 262 -3.04 5.42 5.32
CA ALA A 262 -3.60 5.73 6.64
C ALA A 262 -2.69 5.24 7.77
N MET A 263 -2.15 4.01 7.67
CA MET A 263 -1.19 3.48 8.64
C MET A 263 0.07 4.35 8.74
N ALA A 264 0.65 4.73 7.61
CA ALA A 264 1.86 5.55 7.55
C ALA A 264 1.68 6.94 8.20
N SER A 265 0.45 7.45 8.26
CA SER A 265 0.17 8.72 8.95
C SER A 265 0.20 8.61 10.48
N ALA A 266 0.12 7.40 11.03
CA ALA A 266 0.07 7.12 12.46
C ALA A 266 1.36 6.52 13.02
N THR A 267 2.33 6.18 12.16
CA THR A 267 3.62 5.59 12.50
C THR A 267 4.69 6.17 11.57
N ASP A 268 5.83 6.63 12.10
CA ASP A 268 6.94 7.17 11.29
C ASP A 268 7.61 6.03 10.49
N VAL A 269 7.11 5.75 9.29
CA VAL A 269 7.54 4.64 8.39
C VAL A 269 8.33 5.13 7.18
N THR A 270 8.51 6.44 7.04
CA THR A 270 9.16 7.06 5.86
C THR A 270 10.65 7.36 6.06
N ARG A 271 11.23 6.92 7.18
CA ARG A 271 12.64 7.15 7.56
C ARG A 271 13.46 5.87 7.55
#